data_AF-A0A2G8RVW0-F1
#
_entry.id   AF-A0A2G8RVW0-F1
#
_cell.length_a   1.000
_cell.length_b   1.000
_cell.length_c   1.000
_cell.angle_alpha   90.00
_cell.angle_beta   90.00
_cell.angle_gamma   90.00
#
_symmetry.space_group_name_H-M   'P 1'
#
loop_
_entity.id
_entity.type
_entity.pdbx_description
1 polymer ?
#
loop_
_entity_poly.entity_id
_entity_poly.type
_entity_poly.pdbx_seq_one_letter_code
_entity_poly.pdbx_strand_id
1 'polypeptide(L)'
;MISMPAIPTGTARPIRVNNQLGTRRKSYLEWIHDRYPTFEPKNDYEIISIVENHYSGPESELRSALDGQFLLDIKFYMGLESLEAVARMHPAETDRAVQSFIRHAQEILDAPEALARAKPGPDTPNVFCRAIPNSPYAIRLFPGLLAQNEWFMDFIDAWTGETVNAPPGFQIYSARDSGPLPWLGGHVTIVRPIEGFRVGEGVSEAGVGTETFVLRDGQTCLLKRRGHKDVLFRVPMRAMGLHSVRAQVDQLDFPELV
;
A
#
# COMPACT_ATOMS: atom_id res chain seq x y z
N MET A 1 -54.19 -16.36 -20.74
CA MET A 1 -53.15 -17.06 -19.97
C MET A 1 -51.95 -17.24 -20.88
N ILE A 2 -50.92 -16.40 -20.73
CA ILE A 2 -49.69 -16.45 -21.53
C ILE A 2 -48.66 -17.20 -20.69
N SER A 3 -48.17 -18.31 -21.22
CA SER A 3 -47.19 -19.20 -20.60
C SER A 3 -45.80 -18.58 -20.68
N MET A 4 -45.08 -18.47 -19.55
CA MET A 4 -43.68 -18.06 -19.54
C MET A 4 -42.75 -19.26 -19.79
N PRO A 5 -41.67 -19.10 -20.57
CA PRO A 5 -40.69 -20.16 -20.76
C PRO A 5 -39.79 -20.34 -19.53
N ALA A 6 -39.44 -21.58 -19.24
CA ALA A 6 -38.58 -21.99 -18.14
C ALA A 6 -37.12 -21.52 -18.32
N ILE A 7 -36.50 -21.06 -17.24
CA ILE A 7 -35.10 -20.67 -17.16
C ILE A 7 -34.24 -21.95 -17.15
N PRO A 8 -33.19 -22.08 -17.99
CA PRO A 8 -32.32 -23.24 -17.96
C PRO A 8 -31.43 -23.18 -16.71
N THR A 9 -31.50 -24.22 -15.89
CA THR A 9 -30.56 -24.52 -14.80
C THR A 9 -29.21 -24.94 -15.38
N GLY A 10 -28.40 -23.94 -15.74
CA GLY A 10 -26.99 -24.14 -16.04
C GLY A 10 -26.22 -24.46 -14.76
N THR A 11 -25.81 -25.71 -14.59
CA THR A 11 -24.85 -26.11 -13.54
C THR A 11 -23.54 -25.35 -13.76
N ALA A 12 -23.27 -24.37 -12.90
CA ALA A 12 -22.00 -23.68 -12.86
C ALA A 12 -20.89 -24.72 -12.64
N ARG A 13 -19.99 -24.85 -13.62
CA ARG A 13 -18.78 -25.66 -13.44
C ARG A 13 -17.95 -25.02 -12.31
N PRO A 14 -17.42 -25.80 -11.36
CA PRO A 14 -16.53 -25.26 -10.35
C PRO A 14 -15.31 -24.69 -11.05
N ILE A 15 -15.09 -23.38 -10.89
CA ILE A 15 -13.84 -22.72 -11.27
C ILE A 15 -12.76 -23.38 -10.41
N ARG A 16 -11.88 -24.15 -11.06
CA ARG A 16 -10.65 -24.62 -10.42
C ARG A 16 -9.81 -23.40 -10.09
N VAL A 17 -9.87 -22.96 -8.83
CA VAL A 17 -8.84 -22.08 -8.27
C VAL A 17 -7.58 -22.92 -8.18
N ASN A 18 -6.61 -22.64 -9.06
CA ASN A 18 -5.35 -23.35 -9.09
C ASN A 18 -4.53 -22.89 -7.87
N ASN A 19 -4.58 -23.64 -6.77
CA ASN A 19 -3.95 -23.33 -5.48
C ASN A 19 -2.42 -23.50 -5.47
N GLN A 20 -1.71 -23.18 -6.56
CA GLN A 20 -0.27 -23.00 -6.48
C GLN A 20 0.01 -21.56 -6.06
N LEU A 21 -0.02 -21.33 -4.74
CA LEU A 21 0.46 -20.08 -4.15
C LEU A 21 1.91 -19.86 -4.60
N GLY A 22 2.12 -18.87 -5.47
CA GLY A 22 3.45 -18.42 -5.84
C GLY A 22 4.13 -17.71 -4.66
N THR A 23 5.43 -17.52 -4.76
CA THR A 23 6.14 -16.52 -3.96
C THR A 23 6.00 -15.17 -4.65
N ARG A 24 6.02 -14.05 -3.91
CA ARG A 24 5.97 -12.69 -4.52
C ARG A 24 7.04 -12.53 -5.61
N ARG A 25 8.17 -13.20 -5.45
CA ARG A 25 9.24 -13.33 -6.44
C ARG A 25 8.74 -13.69 -7.84
N LYS A 26 8.01 -14.79 -7.97
CA LYS A 26 7.56 -15.29 -9.27
C LYS A 26 6.72 -14.23 -9.98
N SER A 27 5.79 -13.66 -9.24
CA SER A 27 4.87 -12.64 -9.68
C SER A 27 5.51 -11.32 -10.08
N TYR A 28 6.49 -10.86 -9.31
CA TYR A 28 7.22 -9.64 -9.63
C TYR A 28 8.09 -9.85 -10.87
N LEU A 29 8.72 -11.02 -11.02
CA LEU A 29 9.50 -11.35 -12.20
C LEU A 29 8.64 -11.43 -13.47
N GLU A 30 7.45 -12.04 -13.39
CA GLU A 30 6.50 -12.08 -14.52
C GLU A 30 6.13 -10.66 -14.97
N TRP A 31 5.78 -9.77 -14.03
CA TRP A 31 5.46 -8.38 -14.38
C TRP A 31 6.66 -7.59 -14.93
N ILE A 32 7.84 -7.79 -14.36
CA ILE A 32 9.06 -7.14 -14.87
C ILE A 32 9.32 -7.59 -16.30
N HIS A 33 9.21 -8.88 -16.59
CA HIS A 33 9.39 -9.40 -17.93
C HIS A 33 8.34 -8.86 -18.92
N ASP A 34 7.07 -8.76 -18.50
CA ASP A 34 6.01 -8.21 -19.35
C ASP A 34 6.22 -6.73 -19.68
N ARG A 35 6.79 -5.95 -18.75
CA ARG A 35 6.96 -4.49 -18.89
C ARG A 35 8.34 -4.08 -19.42
N TYR A 36 9.37 -4.84 -19.09
CA TYR A 36 10.78 -4.59 -19.39
C TYR A 36 11.43 -5.88 -19.91
N PRO A 37 11.07 -6.35 -21.12
CA PRO A 37 11.39 -7.70 -21.59
C PRO A 37 12.87 -7.98 -21.78
N THR A 38 13.73 -6.96 -21.88
CA THR A 38 15.18 -7.13 -22.01
C THR A 38 15.94 -6.92 -20.70
N PHE A 39 15.23 -6.57 -19.62
CA PHE A 39 15.81 -6.25 -18.34
C PHE A 39 15.88 -7.48 -17.44
N GLU A 40 17.09 -7.86 -17.04
CA GLU A 40 17.33 -8.91 -16.06
C GLU A 40 17.73 -8.29 -14.70
N PRO A 41 16.94 -8.48 -13.63
CA PRO A 41 17.31 -8.03 -12.29
C PRO A 41 18.58 -8.75 -11.78
N LYS A 42 19.54 -7.99 -11.23
CA LYS A 42 20.81 -8.51 -10.69
C LYS A 42 20.66 -9.09 -9.28
N ASN A 43 19.66 -8.63 -8.55
CA ASN A 43 19.41 -9.03 -7.17
C ASN A 43 17.96 -8.72 -6.78
N ASP A 44 17.59 -9.17 -5.59
CA ASP A 44 16.22 -9.09 -5.08
C ASP A 44 15.78 -7.67 -4.75
N TYR A 45 16.72 -6.80 -4.40
CA TYR A 45 16.41 -5.39 -4.17
C TYR A 45 15.89 -4.74 -5.46
N GLU A 46 16.53 -5.00 -6.61
CA GLU A 46 16.03 -4.48 -7.89
C GLU A 46 14.62 -5.00 -8.20
N ILE A 47 14.31 -6.26 -7.93
CA ILE A 47 12.97 -6.84 -8.17
C ILE A 47 11.91 -6.06 -7.38
N ILE A 48 12.14 -5.79 -6.10
CA ILE A 48 11.21 -5.01 -5.26
C ILE A 48 11.15 -3.57 -5.72
N SER A 49 12.29 -2.93 -5.92
CA SER A 49 12.39 -1.50 -6.24
C SER A 49 11.71 -1.15 -7.55
N ILE A 50 11.77 -2.03 -8.55
CA ILE A 50 11.08 -1.83 -9.82
C ILE A 50 9.56 -1.82 -9.64
N VAL A 51 9.04 -2.78 -8.87
CA VAL A 51 7.59 -2.97 -8.69
C VAL A 51 7.00 -1.93 -7.72
N GLU A 52 7.69 -1.63 -6.62
CA GLU A 52 7.19 -0.74 -5.57
C GLU A 52 7.37 0.75 -5.88
N ASN A 53 8.44 1.14 -6.57
CA ASN A 53 8.66 2.56 -6.93
C ASN A 53 7.92 2.99 -8.21
N HIS A 54 7.18 2.07 -8.85
CA HIS A 54 6.36 2.34 -10.04
C HIS A 54 7.12 3.09 -11.14
N TYR A 55 8.34 2.66 -11.46
CA TYR A 55 9.14 3.30 -12.51
C TYR A 55 8.35 3.36 -13.83
N SER A 56 8.36 4.53 -14.46
CA SER A 56 7.55 4.84 -15.65
C SER A 56 8.38 5.36 -16.83
N GLY A 57 9.70 5.45 -16.66
CA GLY A 57 10.63 5.84 -17.72
C GLY A 57 10.96 4.70 -18.69
N PRO A 58 11.81 4.97 -19.70
CA PRO A 58 12.22 3.99 -20.69
C PRO A 58 13.13 2.92 -20.08
N GLU A 59 13.04 1.68 -20.59
CA GLU A 59 13.84 0.54 -20.10
C GLU A 59 15.36 0.79 -20.15
N SER A 60 15.82 1.54 -21.15
CA SER A 60 17.24 1.92 -21.31
C SER A 60 17.80 2.73 -20.14
N GLU A 61 16.93 3.42 -19.38
CA GLU A 61 17.33 4.24 -18.23
C GLU A 61 17.06 3.54 -16.90
N LEU A 62 16.33 2.41 -16.91
CA LEU A 62 15.87 1.73 -15.69
C LEU A 62 17.02 1.38 -14.74
N ARG A 63 18.14 0.88 -15.27
CA ARG A 63 19.30 0.54 -14.43
C ARG A 63 19.87 1.76 -13.71
N SER A 64 20.06 2.86 -14.44
CA SER A 64 20.59 4.09 -13.85
C SER A 64 19.63 4.69 -12.82
N ALA A 65 18.32 4.55 -13.04
CA ALA A 65 17.31 4.99 -12.08
C ALA A 65 17.36 4.14 -10.79
N LEU A 66 17.51 2.81 -10.92
CA LEU A 66 17.67 1.91 -9.78
C LEU A 66 18.96 2.16 -9.00
N ASP A 67 20.08 2.40 -9.69
CA ASP A 67 21.35 2.74 -9.04
C ASP A 67 21.21 4.04 -8.22
N GLY A 68 20.54 5.06 -8.79
CA GLY A 68 20.25 6.31 -8.10
C GLY A 68 19.32 6.14 -6.89
N GLN A 69 18.25 5.35 -7.04
CA GLN A 69 17.33 5.03 -5.95
C GLN A 69 18.04 4.28 -4.82
N PHE A 70 18.93 3.35 -5.16
CA PHE A 70 19.65 2.58 -4.17
C PHE A 70 20.59 3.43 -3.31
N LEU A 71 21.28 4.40 -3.94
CA LEU A 71 22.11 5.35 -3.19
C LEU A 71 21.28 6.24 -2.26
N LEU A 72 20.07 6.64 -2.68
CA LEU A 72 19.13 7.34 -1.81
C LEU A 72 18.70 6.46 -0.63
N ASP A 73 18.38 5.20 -0.86
CA ASP A 73 17.96 4.28 0.19
C ASP A 73 19.07 4.03 1.21
N ILE A 74 20.33 3.85 0.76
CA ILE A 74 21.50 3.75 1.65
C ILE A 74 21.66 5.03 2.48
N LYS A 75 21.58 6.19 1.83
CA LYS A 75 21.66 7.49 2.51
C LYS A 75 20.62 7.59 3.63
N PHE A 76 19.36 7.25 3.35
CA PHE A 76 18.29 7.33 4.34
C PHE A 76 18.42 6.29 5.45
N TYR A 77 18.73 5.04 5.11
CA TYR A 77 18.88 3.95 6.07
C TYR A 77 20.02 4.22 7.07
N MET A 78 21.12 4.81 6.60
CA MET A 78 22.28 5.12 7.43
C MET A 78 22.24 6.51 8.08
N GLY A 79 21.17 7.29 7.86
CA GLY A 79 21.05 8.64 8.42
C GLY A 79 22.09 9.61 7.89
N LEU A 80 22.53 9.44 6.64
CA LEU A 80 23.56 10.27 6.03
C LEU A 80 22.97 11.58 5.48
N GLU A 81 23.75 12.64 5.61
CA GLU A 81 23.36 14.00 5.23
C GLU A 81 23.26 14.19 3.71
N SER A 82 24.09 13.50 2.93
CA SER A 82 24.17 13.70 1.47
C SER A 82 24.56 12.41 0.71
N LEU A 83 24.45 12.44 -0.63
CA LEU A 83 24.90 11.32 -1.47
C LEU A 83 26.43 11.25 -1.55
N GLU A 84 27.12 12.38 -1.45
CA GLU A 84 28.59 12.43 -1.34
C GLU A 84 29.08 11.79 -0.04
N ALA A 85 28.26 11.78 1.02
CA ALA A 85 28.57 11.02 2.23
C ALA A 85 28.55 9.51 1.96
N VAL A 86 27.60 9.01 1.15
CA VAL A 86 27.56 7.61 0.70
C VAL A 86 28.83 7.25 -0.10
N ALA A 87 29.24 8.13 -1.02
CA ALA A 87 30.44 7.91 -1.84
C ALA A 87 31.76 7.88 -1.04
N ARG A 88 31.77 8.49 0.15
CA ARG A 88 32.93 8.50 1.07
C ARG A 88 32.93 7.35 2.07
N MET A 89 31.89 6.52 2.09
CA MET A 89 31.81 5.39 3.01
C MET A 89 32.95 4.40 2.78
N HIS A 90 33.38 3.75 3.86
CA HIS A 90 34.33 2.66 3.74
C HIS A 90 33.67 1.50 2.95
N PRO A 91 34.36 0.86 1.98
CA PRO A 91 33.76 -0.19 1.14
C PRO A 91 33.06 -1.30 1.93
N ALA A 92 33.64 -1.73 3.06
CA ALA A 92 33.03 -2.76 3.90
C ALA A 92 31.71 -2.33 4.57
N GLU A 93 31.51 -1.04 4.84
CA GLU A 93 30.25 -0.52 5.38
C GLU A 93 29.18 -0.45 4.29
N THR A 94 29.57 0.00 3.10
CA THR A 94 28.71 -0.02 1.91
C THR A 94 28.27 -1.44 1.61
N ASP A 95 29.19 -2.40 1.54
CA ASP A 95 28.88 -3.81 1.31
C ASP A 95 27.89 -4.36 2.35
N ARG A 96 28.07 -4.01 3.63
CA ARG A 96 27.15 -4.42 4.70
C ARG A 96 25.75 -3.85 4.49
N ALA A 97 25.64 -2.57 4.14
CA ALA A 97 24.36 -1.93 3.85
C ALA A 97 23.68 -2.61 2.65
N VAL A 98 24.43 -2.84 1.56
CA VAL A 98 23.95 -3.54 0.36
C VAL A 98 23.41 -4.92 0.69
N GLN A 99 24.17 -5.73 1.44
CA GLN A 99 23.74 -7.07 1.83
C GLN A 99 22.51 -7.05 2.75
N SER A 100 22.36 -6.02 3.59
CA SER A 100 21.17 -5.84 4.42
C SER A 100 19.92 -5.59 3.56
N PHE A 101 20.01 -4.74 2.53
CA PHE A 101 18.91 -4.50 1.61
C PHE A 101 18.54 -5.74 0.79
N ILE A 102 19.54 -6.45 0.24
CA ILE A 102 19.30 -7.67 -0.53
C ILE A 102 18.62 -8.73 0.34
N ARG A 103 19.08 -8.90 1.59
CA ARG A 103 18.47 -9.86 2.53
C ARG A 103 17.04 -9.48 2.88
N HIS A 104 16.79 -8.20 3.15
CA HIS A 104 15.43 -7.76 3.44
C HIS A 104 14.50 -7.98 2.23
N ALA A 105 15.02 -7.73 1.02
CA ALA A 105 14.28 -8.00 -0.20
C ALA A 105 14.00 -9.50 -0.40
N GLN A 106 14.98 -10.37 -0.09
CA GLN A 106 14.78 -11.82 -0.06
C GLN A 106 13.62 -12.21 0.86
N GLU A 107 13.60 -11.70 2.10
CA GLU A 107 12.55 -11.98 3.07
C GLU A 107 11.15 -11.56 2.57
N ILE A 108 11.07 -10.41 1.91
CA ILE A 108 9.81 -9.92 1.32
C ILE A 108 9.38 -10.80 0.12
N LEU A 109 10.31 -11.13 -0.77
CA LEU A 109 10.02 -11.86 -2.00
C LEU A 109 9.67 -13.33 -1.75
N ASP A 110 10.30 -13.93 -0.74
CA ASP A 110 10.07 -15.31 -0.33
C ASP A 110 8.86 -15.43 0.63
N ALA A 111 8.33 -14.30 1.11
CA ALA A 111 7.09 -14.30 1.86
C ALA A 111 5.94 -14.84 0.97
N PRO A 112 5.06 -15.71 1.52
CA PRO A 112 3.90 -16.20 0.80
C PRO A 112 3.08 -15.02 0.24
N GLU A 113 2.76 -15.10 -1.05
CA GLU A 113 2.06 -14.06 -1.81
C GLU A 113 0.70 -13.68 -1.18
N ALA A 114 0.07 -14.63 -0.48
CA ALA A 114 -1.21 -14.48 0.21
C ALA A 114 -1.26 -13.39 1.30
N LEU A 115 -0.13 -12.94 1.85
CA LEU A 115 -0.14 -12.04 3.02
C LEU A 115 0.00 -10.55 2.69
N ALA A 116 0.37 -10.20 1.46
CA ALA A 116 0.82 -8.83 1.19
C ALA A 116 -0.30 -7.84 0.92
N ARG A 117 -1.36 -8.26 0.24
CA ARG A 117 -2.43 -7.38 -0.31
C ARG A 117 -3.75 -8.13 -0.56
N ALA A 118 -3.86 -9.39 -0.10
CA ALA A 118 -5.11 -10.14 -0.24
C ALA A 118 -6.20 -9.47 0.58
N LYS A 119 -7.39 -9.32 -0.01
CA LYS A 119 -8.57 -8.87 0.72
C LYS A 119 -8.86 -9.87 1.85
N PRO A 120 -9.28 -9.40 3.03
CA PRO A 120 -9.52 -10.29 4.16
C PRO A 120 -10.65 -11.28 3.85
N GLY A 121 -10.42 -12.56 4.15
CA GLY A 121 -11.48 -13.57 4.25
C GLY A 121 -12.27 -13.47 5.56
N PRO A 122 -13.37 -14.25 5.72
CA PRO A 122 -14.29 -14.17 6.86
C PRO A 122 -13.64 -14.26 8.24
N ASP A 123 -12.58 -15.06 8.37
CA ASP A 123 -11.90 -15.34 9.65
C ASP A 123 -10.59 -14.53 9.83
N THR A 124 -10.36 -13.53 8.98
CA THR A 124 -9.14 -12.71 9.07
C THR A 124 -9.20 -11.85 10.34
N PRO A 125 -8.22 -11.97 11.27
CA PRO A 125 -8.24 -11.19 12.49
C PRO A 125 -7.96 -9.71 12.23
N ASN A 126 -8.37 -8.84 13.16
CA ASN A 126 -8.10 -7.40 13.14
C ASN A 126 -8.64 -6.68 11.89
N VAL A 127 -9.75 -7.16 11.33
CA VAL A 127 -10.51 -6.48 10.29
C VAL A 127 -11.58 -5.61 10.94
N PHE A 128 -11.63 -4.34 10.57
CA PHE A 128 -12.58 -3.38 11.12
C PHE A 128 -13.42 -2.78 10.01
N CYS A 129 -14.74 -2.96 10.07
CA CYS A 129 -15.68 -2.33 9.16
C CYS A 129 -16.42 -1.19 9.88
N ARG A 130 -16.58 -0.04 9.21
CA ARG A 130 -17.34 1.10 9.70
C ARG A 130 -18.17 1.71 8.57
N ALA A 131 -19.49 1.76 8.77
CA ALA A 131 -20.42 2.37 7.83
C ALA A 131 -20.11 3.87 7.65
N ILE A 132 -20.20 4.35 6.41
CA ILE A 132 -20.03 5.77 6.11
C ILE A 132 -21.39 6.46 6.30
N PRO A 133 -21.50 7.52 7.11
CA PRO A 133 -22.78 8.17 7.38
C PRO A 133 -23.49 8.64 6.10
N ASN A 134 -24.78 8.32 5.98
CA ASN A 134 -25.61 8.66 4.81
C ASN A 134 -25.04 8.12 3.49
N SER A 135 -24.53 6.88 3.50
CA SER A 135 -23.98 6.20 2.33
C SER A 135 -24.33 4.71 2.40
N PRO A 136 -24.52 4.04 1.25
CA PRO A 136 -24.65 2.59 1.22
C PRO A 136 -23.31 1.87 1.40
N TYR A 137 -22.19 2.60 1.51
CA TYR A 137 -20.86 2.03 1.60
C TYR A 137 -20.29 2.08 3.03
N ALA A 138 -19.34 1.19 3.29
CA ALA A 138 -18.53 1.18 4.49
C ALA A 138 -17.03 1.23 4.15
N ILE A 139 -16.24 1.71 5.10
CA ILE A 139 -14.78 1.57 5.08
C ILE A 139 -14.45 0.26 5.78
N ARG A 140 -13.59 -0.56 5.16
CA ARG A 140 -12.98 -1.72 5.82
C ARG A 140 -11.48 -1.54 5.91
N LEU A 141 -10.97 -1.61 7.14
CA LEU A 141 -9.56 -1.60 7.47
C LEU A 141 -9.10 -3.02 7.80
N PHE A 142 -7.92 -3.39 7.32
CA PHE A 142 -7.31 -4.68 7.61
C PHE A 142 -5.78 -4.57 7.63
N PRO A 143 -5.08 -5.51 8.29
CA PRO A 143 -3.64 -5.42 8.44
C PRO A 143 -2.92 -5.37 7.08
N GLY A 144 -2.01 -4.39 6.93
CA GLY A 144 -1.04 -4.36 5.85
C GLY A 144 0.32 -4.89 6.29
N LEU A 145 1.40 -4.34 5.74
CA LEU A 145 2.76 -4.68 6.16
C LEU A 145 3.02 -4.21 7.60
N LEU A 146 3.06 -5.16 8.55
CA LEU A 146 3.29 -4.89 9.97
C LEU A 146 4.61 -4.13 10.19
N ALA A 147 5.69 -4.53 9.50
CA ALA A 147 7.02 -3.94 9.64
C ALA A 147 7.06 -2.45 9.27
N GLN A 148 6.12 -1.99 8.46
CA GLN A 148 6.04 -0.59 8.03
C GLN A 148 4.90 0.17 8.72
N ASN A 149 4.29 -0.41 9.76
CA ASN A 149 3.12 0.17 10.43
C ASN A 149 1.96 0.47 9.47
N GLU A 150 1.73 -0.40 8.48
CA GLU A 150 0.67 -0.21 7.49
C GLU A 150 -0.66 -0.84 7.88
N TRP A 151 -1.72 -0.18 7.44
CA TRP A 151 -3.08 -0.66 7.32
C TRP A 151 -3.50 -0.57 5.86
N PHE A 152 -4.17 -1.59 5.37
CA PHE A 152 -4.91 -1.46 4.13
C PHE A 152 -6.33 -1.05 4.40
N MET A 153 -6.86 -0.31 3.45
CA MET A 153 -8.23 0.18 3.48
C MET A 153 -8.88 -0.04 2.13
N ASP A 154 -10.14 -0.48 2.12
CA ASP A 154 -10.98 -0.45 0.94
C ASP A 154 -12.41 -0.01 1.25
N PHE A 155 -13.19 0.16 0.19
CA PHE A 155 -14.62 0.39 0.28
C PHE A 155 -15.34 -0.94 0.07
N ILE A 156 -16.40 -1.13 0.86
CA ILE A 156 -17.32 -2.26 0.69
C ILE A 156 -18.75 -1.74 0.59
N ASP A 157 -19.61 -2.47 -0.10
CA ASP A 157 -21.05 -2.30 0.06
C ASP A 157 -21.44 -2.72 1.49
N ALA A 158 -22.15 -1.85 2.21
CA ALA A 158 -22.45 -2.05 3.63
C ALA A 158 -23.45 -3.19 3.87
N TRP A 159 -24.23 -3.58 2.86
CA TRP A 159 -25.23 -4.63 2.94
C TRP A 159 -24.67 -5.99 2.54
N THR A 160 -23.94 -6.04 1.43
CA THR A 160 -23.39 -7.31 0.90
C THR A 160 -22.01 -7.63 1.45
N GLY A 161 -21.26 -6.63 1.91
CA GLY A 161 -19.86 -6.77 2.32
C GLY A 161 -18.90 -6.93 1.14
N GLU A 162 -19.40 -6.84 -0.10
CA GLU A 162 -18.57 -6.98 -1.30
C GLU A 162 -17.67 -5.77 -1.49
N THR A 163 -16.47 -6.02 -2.00
CA THR A 163 -15.48 -4.95 -2.22
C THR A 163 -15.83 -4.14 -3.46
N VAL A 164 -15.74 -2.82 -3.35
CA VAL A 164 -15.98 -1.87 -4.44
C VAL A 164 -14.80 -0.91 -4.55
N ASN A 165 -14.57 -0.38 -5.76
CA ASN A 165 -13.64 0.74 -5.93
C ASN A 165 -14.21 1.99 -5.26
N ALA A 166 -13.38 3.00 -5.05
CA ALA A 166 -13.80 4.30 -4.52
C ALA A 166 -15.03 4.81 -5.29
N PRO A 167 -16.17 5.00 -4.62
CA PRO A 167 -17.37 5.47 -5.29
C PRO A 167 -17.13 6.84 -5.94
N PRO A 168 -17.83 7.17 -7.05
CA PRO A 168 -17.64 8.45 -7.72
C PRO A 168 -17.74 9.66 -6.78
N GLY A 169 -16.70 10.51 -6.79
CA GLY A 169 -16.61 11.70 -5.94
C GLY A 169 -16.14 11.44 -4.51
N PHE A 170 -15.73 10.22 -4.18
CA PHE A 170 -15.06 9.92 -2.91
C PHE A 170 -13.57 10.23 -3.06
N GLN A 171 -13.03 10.97 -2.11
CA GLN A 171 -11.61 11.29 -2.05
C GLN A 171 -11.13 11.19 -0.61
N ILE A 172 -10.01 10.49 -0.41
CA ILE A 172 -9.40 10.33 0.90
C ILE A 172 -8.18 11.21 0.98
N TYR A 173 -8.04 11.87 2.12
CA TYR A 173 -6.88 12.67 2.42
C TYR A 173 -6.28 12.25 3.75
N SER A 174 -4.95 12.30 3.81
CA SER A 174 -4.23 12.33 5.07
C SER A 174 -4.35 13.73 5.65
N ALA A 175 -4.96 13.84 6.83
CA ALA A 175 -5.10 15.09 7.56
C ALA A 175 -4.19 15.03 8.79
N ARG A 176 -3.59 16.16 9.17
CA ARG A 176 -3.04 16.26 10.52
C ARG A 176 -4.20 16.31 11.51
N ASP A 177 -3.98 15.72 12.69
CA ASP A 177 -4.91 15.87 13.80
C ASP A 177 -5.11 17.36 14.05
N SER A 178 -6.30 17.87 13.72
CA SER A 178 -6.65 19.25 13.99
C SER A 178 -6.88 19.31 15.49
N GLY A 179 -5.81 19.55 16.24
CA GLY A 179 -5.90 19.94 17.64
C GLY A 179 -6.75 21.22 17.79
N PRO A 180 -6.73 21.89 18.95
CA PRO A 180 -7.61 23.04 19.22
C PRO A 180 -7.41 24.27 18.31
N LEU A 181 -6.52 24.23 17.32
CA LEU A 181 -6.09 25.36 16.49
C LEU A 181 -6.44 25.13 14.99
N PRO A 182 -7.70 25.35 14.58
CA PRO A 182 -8.17 25.09 13.22
C PRO A 182 -7.56 25.96 12.11
N TRP A 183 -6.84 27.04 12.45
CA TRP A 183 -6.19 27.95 11.49
C TRP A 183 -4.76 27.54 11.09
N LEU A 184 -4.14 26.63 11.83
CA LEU A 184 -2.88 26.00 11.42
C LEU A 184 -3.22 24.96 10.36
N GLY A 185 -3.37 25.42 9.12
CA GLY A 185 -3.64 24.57 7.97
C GLY A 185 -2.62 23.43 7.88
N GLY A 186 -3.02 22.24 8.30
CA GLY A 186 -2.21 21.04 8.11
C GLY A 186 -2.08 20.76 6.61
N HIS A 187 -0.92 20.31 6.17
CA HIS A 187 -0.79 19.75 4.82
C HIS A 187 -1.76 18.57 4.71
N VAL A 188 -2.71 18.69 3.78
CA VAL A 188 -3.68 17.65 3.46
C VAL A 188 -3.22 16.99 2.16
N THR A 189 -2.72 15.75 2.24
CA THR A 189 -2.24 15.01 1.05
C THR A 189 -3.30 14.02 0.61
N ILE A 190 -3.61 13.97 -0.69
CA ILE A 190 -4.51 12.96 -1.24
C ILE A 190 -3.89 11.57 -1.06
N VAL A 191 -4.64 10.64 -0.46
CA VAL A 191 -4.26 9.23 -0.43
C VAL A 191 -4.76 8.59 -1.72
N ARG A 192 -3.85 8.09 -2.54
CA ARG A 192 -4.19 7.37 -3.77
C ARG A 192 -4.31 5.87 -3.48
N PRO A 193 -5.21 5.16 -4.18
CA PRO A 193 -5.19 3.71 -4.12
C PRO A 193 -3.88 3.21 -4.72
N ILE A 194 -3.35 2.13 -4.14
CA ILE A 194 -2.43 1.25 -4.84
C ILE A 194 -3.29 0.37 -5.74
N GLU A 195 -3.08 0.47 -7.05
CA GLU A 195 -3.77 -0.39 -7.99
C GLU A 195 -3.39 -1.86 -7.71
N GLY A 196 -4.41 -2.71 -7.69
CA GLY A 196 -4.25 -4.13 -7.36
C GLY A 196 -3.39 -4.82 -8.40
N PHE A 197 -2.22 -5.31 -7.99
CA PHE A 197 -1.44 -6.24 -8.79
C PHE A 197 -2.18 -7.58 -8.81
N ARG A 198 -2.90 -7.86 -9.89
CA ARG A 198 -3.35 -9.22 -10.21
C ARG A 198 -2.30 -9.85 -11.11
N VAL A 199 -1.49 -10.72 -10.54
CA VAL A 199 -0.53 -11.51 -11.31
C VAL A 199 -1.33 -12.67 -11.90
N GLY A 200 -1.28 -12.80 -13.23
CA GLY A 200 -1.89 -13.90 -13.97
C GLY A 200 -2.89 -13.49 -15.05
N GLU A 201 -3.33 -12.24 -15.10
CA GLU A 201 -4.08 -11.70 -16.24
C GLU A 201 -3.50 -10.32 -16.54
N GLY A 202 -2.82 -10.21 -17.69
CA GLY A 202 -2.10 -9.02 -18.11
C GLY A 202 -2.93 -7.75 -17.94
N VAL A 203 -2.30 -6.71 -17.40
CA VAL A 203 -2.79 -5.35 -17.13
C VAL A 203 -4.19 -5.09 -17.71
N SER A 204 -5.22 -5.58 -17.01
CA SER A 204 -6.61 -5.21 -17.31
C SER A 204 -6.88 -3.90 -16.59
N GLU A 205 -7.73 -3.06 -17.18
CA GLU A 205 -8.39 -1.94 -16.49
C GLU A 205 -8.70 -2.33 -15.04
N ALA A 206 -8.36 -1.47 -14.07
CA ALA A 206 -8.51 -1.76 -12.65
C ALA A 206 -9.90 -2.36 -12.38
N GLY A 207 -9.93 -3.67 -12.09
CA GLY A 207 -11.18 -4.40 -11.94
C GLY A 207 -12.04 -3.77 -10.85
N VAL A 208 -13.36 -3.87 -10.99
CA VAL A 208 -14.29 -3.44 -9.93
C VAL A 208 -13.90 -4.10 -8.61
N GLY A 209 -13.69 -3.29 -7.56
CA GLY A 209 -13.37 -3.78 -6.21
C GLY A 209 -11.89 -4.11 -5.96
N THR A 210 -10.99 -3.78 -6.88
CA THR A 210 -9.55 -4.06 -6.73
C THR A 210 -8.80 -2.96 -5.98
N GLU A 211 -9.35 -1.74 -5.90
CA GLU A 211 -8.68 -0.63 -5.23
C GLU A 211 -8.42 -0.92 -3.75
N THR A 212 -7.21 -0.60 -3.32
CA THR A 212 -6.79 -0.68 -1.92
C THR A 212 -5.97 0.56 -1.61
N PHE A 213 -6.17 1.16 -0.45
CA PHE A 213 -5.43 2.32 0.01
C PHE A 213 -4.48 1.90 1.12
N VAL A 214 -3.27 2.46 1.16
CA VAL A 214 -2.30 2.22 2.22
C VAL A 214 -2.33 3.38 3.20
N LEU A 215 -2.58 3.07 4.46
CA LEU A 215 -2.61 4.01 5.57
C LEU A 215 -1.60 3.58 6.65
N ARG A 216 -1.28 4.48 7.59
CA ARG A 216 -0.32 4.23 8.67
C ARG A 216 -1.00 4.23 10.04
N ASP A 217 -0.39 3.56 11.02
CA ASP A 217 -0.84 3.58 12.42
C ASP A 217 -1.09 5.01 12.90
N GLY A 218 -2.25 5.24 13.52
CA GLY A 218 -2.60 6.54 14.11
C GLY A 218 -2.88 7.66 13.13
N GLN A 219 -2.75 7.43 11.82
CA GLN A 219 -3.02 8.41 10.78
C GLN A 219 -4.47 8.90 10.86
N THR A 220 -4.64 10.23 10.83
CA THR A 220 -5.95 10.86 10.72
C THR A 220 -6.30 11.04 9.25
N CYS A 221 -7.50 10.62 8.86
CA CYS A 221 -7.97 10.63 7.49
C CYS A 221 -9.26 11.44 7.38
N LEU A 222 -9.37 12.17 6.27
CA LEU A 222 -10.57 12.91 5.89
C LEU A 222 -11.12 12.31 4.60
N LEU A 223 -12.33 11.77 4.67
CA LEU A 223 -13.08 11.32 3.50
C LEU A 223 -14.01 12.45 3.04
N LYS A 224 -13.76 12.98 1.85
CA LYS A 224 -14.64 13.94 1.17
C LYS A 224 -15.57 13.23 0.21
N ARG A 225 -16.80 13.71 0.15
CA ARG A 225 -17.87 13.18 -0.71
C ARG A 225 -18.71 14.32 -1.25
N ARG A 226 -18.98 14.31 -2.55
CA ARG A 226 -19.76 15.37 -3.19
C ARG A 226 -21.15 15.51 -2.55
N GLY A 227 -21.48 16.71 -2.07
CA GLY A 227 -22.80 17.01 -1.50
C GLY A 227 -23.05 16.50 -0.08
N HIS A 228 -22.04 15.92 0.60
CA HIS A 228 -22.16 15.44 1.98
C HIS A 228 -21.13 16.12 2.88
N LYS A 229 -21.36 16.04 4.19
CA LYS A 229 -20.36 16.44 5.19
C LYS A 229 -19.14 15.51 5.11
N ASP A 230 -17.96 16.10 5.29
CA ASP A 230 -16.70 15.38 5.37
C ASP A 230 -16.72 14.42 6.57
N VAL A 231 -16.09 13.26 6.40
CA VAL A 231 -16.00 12.23 7.44
C VAL A 231 -14.56 12.13 7.90
N LEU A 232 -14.31 12.48 9.17
CA LEU A 232 -13.02 12.34 9.80
C LEU A 232 -12.95 10.98 10.52
N PHE A 233 -11.86 10.24 10.33
CA PHE A 233 -11.60 9.01 11.06
C PHE A 233 -10.12 8.84 11.35
N ARG A 234 -9.80 8.02 12.34
CA ARG A 234 -8.41 7.74 12.75
C ARG A 234 -8.12 6.26 12.60
N VAL A 235 -6.97 5.95 11.98
CA VAL A 235 -6.49 4.58 11.83
C VAL A 235 -6.04 4.05 13.19
N PRO A 236 -6.40 2.81 13.56
CA PRO A 236 -5.99 2.22 14.83
C PRO A 236 -4.46 2.24 15.01
N MET A 237 -4.01 2.43 16.24
CA MET A 237 -2.60 2.23 16.62
C MET A 237 -2.44 0.83 17.22
N ARG A 238 -1.46 0.07 16.75
CA ARG A 238 -1.12 -1.23 17.36
C ARG A 238 -0.25 -0.99 18.59
N ALA A 239 -0.39 -1.84 19.62
CA ALA A 239 0.40 -1.75 20.84
C ALA A 239 1.92 -1.83 20.59
N MET A 240 2.36 -2.54 19.54
CA MET A 240 3.78 -2.56 19.16
C MET A 240 4.26 -1.24 18.52
N GLY A 241 3.37 -0.48 17.87
CA GLY A 241 3.68 0.84 17.30
C GLY A 241 3.89 1.95 18.35
N LEU A 242 3.57 1.69 19.62
CA LEU A 242 3.96 2.55 20.75
C LEU A 242 5.47 2.54 21.03
N HIS A 243 6.22 1.61 20.44
CA HIS A 243 7.69 1.64 20.47
C HIS A 243 8.24 2.63 19.44
N SER A 244 7.48 3.71 19.16
CA SER A 244 8.00 4.83 18.39
C SER A 244 9.25 5.31 19.10
N VAL A 245 10.37 5.21 18.39
CA VAL A 245 11.56 6.00 18.66
C VAL A 245 11.04 7.43 18.83
N ARG A 246 11.00 7.93 20.08
CA ARG A 246 10.80 9.37 20.30
C ARG A 246 11.83 10.02 19.41
N ALA A 247 11.37 10.82 18.44
CA ALA A 247 12.28 11.61 17.65
C ALA A 247 13.17 12.35 18.65
N GLN A 248 14.49 12.14 18.59
CA GLN A 248 15.44 12.87 19.42
C GLN A 248 15.50 14.29 18.84
N VAL A 249 14.47 15.06 19.13
CA VAL A 249 14.34 16.45 18.71
C VAL A 249 14.31 17.31 19.96
N ASP A 250 15.04 18.41 19.92
CA ASP A 250 14.91 19.44 20.93
C ASP A 250 13.52 20.07 20.78
N GLN A 251 12.73 19.99 21.83
CA GLN A 251 11.39 20.58 21.89
C GLN A 251 11.45 21.90 22.65
N LEU A 252 10.90 22.95 22.06
CA LEU A 252 10.69 24.23 22.73
C LEU A 252 9.21 24.35 23.07
N ASP A 253 8.91 24.59 24.34
CA ASP A 253 7.56 24.82 24.81
C ASP A 253 7.30 26.33 24.96
N PHE A 254 6.14 26.77 24.47
CA PHE A 254 5.64 28.12 24.65
C PHE A 254 4.36 28.09 25.50
N PRO A 255 3.99 29.18 26.20
CA PRO A 255 2.71 29.25 26.92
C PRO A 255 1.53 29.00 25.98
N GLU A 256 0.61 28.12 26.39
CA GLU A 256 -0.56 27.75 25.57
C GLU A 256 -1.61 28.87 25.43
N LEU A 257 -1.57 29.85 26.35
CA LEU A 257 -2.44 31.02 26.37
C LEU A 257 -1.60 32.25 26.77
N VAL A 258 -1.80 33.37 26.07
CA VAL A 258 -1.23 34.68 26.35
C VAL A 258 -2.35 35.70 26.46
#